data_AF-E1ZVW3-F1
#
_entry.id   AF-E1ZVW3-F1
#
_cell.length_a   1.000
_cell.length_b   1.000
_cell.length_c   1.000
_cell.angle_alpha   90.00
_cell.angle_beta   90.00
_cell.angle_gamma   90.00
#
_symmetry.space_group_name_H-M   'P 1'
#
loop_
_entity.id
_entity.type
_entity.pdbx_description
1 polymer ?
#
loop_
_entity_poly.entity_id
_entity_poly.type
_entity_poly.pdbx_seq_one_letter_code
_entity_poly.pdbx_strand_id
1 'polypeptide(L)'
;YNHTVEHLKQTLQNINYISTTADIWSTKHKSFMGVTAHWINQDLKRCSYVLECRRFKGTHSYDRIAEMLLDIFSEYGLKHEQIVSTITDNGSNFVKAFAEFGITHGTAIDDSDDEEIKETIEFEIIPDESNATTHQTSTPYSAKNLINNNNFLLPHHLRCASHTLNLLATTDFFNALKGSTASRIHYSVFGKCTALWNASRGPKSSEIIHDALGCSLTYPCPTRWNSLYDATIQLLKYKTKLNDLNLKLNLCAFKEIEPEYLEEFCLLMKPIATALDYLQKEKDCFYGQLLPTLFSLKQRLQNLQEKNLRHTEFASFINDKSKSLSSLNTYPSVKKLFIRFNTSLCSSAAVERLFSFAGFIQSPTRQSLSDKCFQKLI
;
A
#
# COMPACT_ATOMS: atom_id res chain seq x y z
N TYR A 1 28.75 -12.51 8.88
CA TYR A 1 28.91 -11.89 7.54
C TYR A 1 29.77 -12.78 6.64
N ASN A 2 31.06 -12.52 6.35
CA ASN A 2 31.82 -13.28 5.31
C ASN A 2 31.64 -14.82 5.36
N HIS A 3 31.86 -15.46 6.52
CA HIS A 3 31.66 -16.90 6.69
C HIS A 3 30.20 -17.35 6.45
N THR A 4 29.23 -16.53 6.87
CA THR A 4 27.80 -16.73 6.64
C THR A 4 27.44 -16.66 5.15
N VAL A 5 28.01 -15.68 4.44
CA VAL A 5 27.83 -15.47 2.99
C VAL A 5 28.39 -16.66 2.21
N GLU A 6 29.59 -17.12 2.55
CA GLU A 6 30.23 -18.22 1.81
C GLU A 6 29.55 -19.57 2.06
N HIS A 7 29.06 -19.80 3.29
CA HIS A 7 28.21 -20.96 3.61
C HIS A 7 26.86 -20.92 2.86
N LEU A 8 26.27 -19.73 2.69
CA LEU A 8 25.05 -19.55 1.91
C LEU A 8 25.30 -19.85 0.42
N LYS A 9 26.41 -19.38 -0.17
CA LYS A 9 26.80 -19.71 -1.55
C LYS A 9 26.97 -21.22 -1.76
N GLN A 10 27.70 -21.89 -0.87
CA GLN A 10 27.86 -23.35 -0.89
C GLN A 10 26.52 -24.10 -0.77
N THR A 11 25.58 -23.56 0.01
CA THR A 11 24.23 -24.11 0.13
C THR A 11 23.46 -23.96 -1.19
N LEU A 12 23.41 -22.75 -1.74
CA LEU A 12 22.65 -22.42 -2.97
C LEU A 12 23.15 -23.16 -4.22
N GLN A 13 24.44 -23.47 -4.30
CA GLN A 13 25.01 -24.32 -5.37
C GLN A 13 24.36 -25.70 -5.48
N ASN A 14 23.78 -26.22 -4.39
CA ASN A 14 23.14 -27.54 -4.32
C ASN A 14 21.59 -27.48 -4.42
N ILE A 15 21.01 -26.29 -4.66
CA ILE A 15 19.57 -26.10 -4.78
C ILE A 15 19.18 -25.94 -6.25
N ASN A 16 18.39 -26.89 -6.78
CA ASN A 16 17.96 -26.87 -8.19
C ASN A 16 16.92 -25.78 -8.49
N TYR A 17 16.09 -25.41 -7.51
CA TYR A 17 14.95 -24.50 -7.70
C TYR A 17 14.89 -23.45 -6.59
N ILE A 18 15.09 -22.18 -6.97
CA ILE A 18 15.10 -21.02 -6.10
C ILE A 18 14.07 -20.02 -6.65
N SER A 19 13.25 -19.44 -5.78
CA SER A 19 12.53 -18.19 -6.08
C SER A 19 13.20 -17.05 -5.32
N THR A 20 13.34 -15.89 -5.95
CA THR A 20 13.91 -14.70 -5.31
C THR A 20 12.83 -13.66 -5.05
N THR A 21 13.02 -12.77 -4.08
CA THR A 21 12.24 -11.53 -4.03
C THR A 21 13.17 -10.32 -4.07
N ALA A 22 12.70 -9.23 -4.65
CA ALA A 22 13.43 -7.96 -4.67
C ALA A 22 12.50 -6.78 -4.38
N ASP A 23 13.00 -5.83 -3.58
CA ASP A 23 12.30 -4.61 -3.17
C ASP A 23 13.31 -3.45 -3.08
N ILE A 24 12.88 -2.21 -3.36
CA ILE A 24 13.71 -1.00 -3.29
C ILE A 24 13.13 -0.03 -2.26
N TRP A 25 13.45 -0.30 -0.99
CA TRP A 25 13.11 0.60 0.10
C TRP A 25 13.90 1.91 0.01
N SER A 26 13.21 3.03 0.28
CA SER A 26 13.77 4.38 0.14
C SER A 26 13.45 5.26 1.36
N THR A 27 14.45 6.00 1.82
CA THR A 27 14.33 7.11 2.77
C THR A 27 14.60 8.44 2.09
N LYS A 28 14.33 9.55 2.80
CA LYS A 28 14.58 10.95 2.41
C LYS A 28 15.94 11.26 1.76
N HIS A 29 16.96 10.43 1.99
CA HIS A 29 18.29 10.58 1.40
C HIS A 29 18.82 9.29 0.75
N LYS A 30 18.21 8.13 1.05
CA LYS A 30 18.91 6.84 1.00
C LYS A 30 18.00 5.67 0.67
N SER A 31 18.29 5.03 -0.46
CA SER A 31 17.60 3.85 -0.99
C SER A 31 18.51 2.63 -0.99
N PHE A 32 17.91 1.45 -0.89
CA PHE A 32 18.58 0.15 -0.87
C PHE A 32 17.73 -0.89 -1.61
N MET A 33 18.35 -1.75 -2.40
CA MET A 33 17.68 -2.93 -2.96
C MET A 33 17.89 -4.11 -2.02
N GLY A 34 16.82 -4.56 -1.37
CA GLY A 34 16.81 -5.83 -0.67
C GLY A 34 16.58 -6.95 -1.69
N VAL A 35 17.39 -8.01 -1.61
CA VAL A 35 17.18 -9.24 -2.40
C VAL A 35 17.23 -10.45 -1.48
N THR A 36 16.25 -11.35 -1.60
CA THR A 36 16.17 -12.61 -0.85
C THR A 36 16.12 -13.82 -1.77
N ALA A 37 16.55 -14.97 -1.27
CA ALA A 37 16.39 -16.28 -1.92
C ALA A 37 15.53 -17.21 -1.05
N HIS A 38 14.66 -17.96 -1.72
CA HIS A 38 13.72 -18.90 -1.10
C HIS A 38 13.72 -20.23 -1.83
N TRP A 39 13.69 -21.32 -1.07
CA TRP A 39 13.58 -22.67 -1.60
C TRP A 39 12.87 -23.58 -0.58
N ILE A 40 12.56 -24.81 -0.99
CA ILE A 40 12.00 -25.84 -0.09
C ILE A 40 13.09 -26.88 0.18
N ASN A 41 13.31 -27.21 1.45
CA ASN A 41 14.30 -28.22 1.85
C ASN A 41 13.72 -29.65 1.83
N GLN A 42 14.55 -30.65 2.16
CA GLN A 42 14.14 -32.06 2.21
C GLN A 42 13.05 -32.35 3.26
N ASP A 43 12.89 -31.51 4.30
CA ASP A 43 11.79 -31.61 5.28
C ASP A 43 10.47 -30.99 4.77
N LEU A 44 10.40 -30.57 3.51
CA LEU A 44 9.30 -29.77 2.93
C LEU A 44 9.09 -28.39 3.57
N LYS A 45 10.09 -27.85 4.27
CA LYS A 45 10.04 -26.51 4.88
C LYS A 45 10.59 -25.46 3.92
N ARG A 46 9.97 -24.28 3.90
CA ARG A 46 10.52 -23.09 3.22
C ARG A 46 11.75 -22.58 3.97
N CYS A 47 12.88 -22.57 3.29
CA CYS A 47 14.05 -21.78 3.66
C CYS A 47 13.93 -20.38 3.03
N SER A 48 14.36 -19.35 3.76
CA SER A 48 14.33 -17.94 3.34
C SER A 48 15.60 -17.26 3.85
N TYR A 49 16.39 -16.68 2.97
CA TYR A 49 17.64 -15.99 3.31
C TYR A 49 17.75 -14.66 2.56
N VAL A 50 18.26 -13.63 3.23
CA VAL A 50 18.69 -12.39 2.58
C VAL A 50 19.99 -12.68 1.82
N LEU A 51 20.04 -12.31 0.54
CA LEU A 51 21.27 -12.28 -0.24
C LEU A 51 22.02 -10.98 0.03
N GLU A 52 21.34 -9.83 -0.11
CA GLU A 52 22.00 -8.52 -0.03
C GLU A 52 20.99 -7.40 0.30
N CYS A 53 21.48 -6.32 0.92
CA CYS A 53 20.74 -5.06 1.10
C CYS A 53 21.52 -3.94 0.41
N ARG A 54 21.59 -3.99 -0.92
CA ARG A 54 22.56 -3.25 -1.72
C ARG A 54 22.24 -1.76 -1.74
N ARG A 55 23.23 -0.93 -1.42
CA ARG A 55 23.10 0.53 -1.52
C ARG A 55 22.79 0.99 -2.95
N PHE A 56 21.54 1.35 -3.23
CA PHE A 56 21.17 2.00 -4.50
C PHE A 56 21.61 3.47 -4.47
N LYS A 57 22.36 3.91 -5.49
CA LYS A 57 22.84 5.29 -5.65
C LYS A 57 22.30 5.89 -6.95
N GLY A 58 21.82 7.12 -6.91
CA GLY A 58 21.23 7.80 -8.07
C GLY A 58 19.89 7.18 -8.48
N THR A 59 19.42 7.51 -9.68
CA THR A 59 18.11 7.10 -10.21
C THR A 59 17.91 5.59 -10.22
N HIS A 60 16.76 5.12 -9.73
CA HIS A 60 16.34 3.71 -9.74
C HIS A 60 15.73 3.32 -11.11
N SER A 61 16.42 3.65 -12.20
CA SER A 61 15.94 3.33 -13.55
C SER A 61 15.98 1.83 -13.80
N TYR A 62 15.02 1.34 -14.59
CA TYR A 62 14.80 -0.09 -14.87
C TYR A 62 16.04 -0.86 -15.35
N ASP A 63 16.91 -0.22 -16.16
CA ASP A 63 18.20 -0.76 -16.60
C ASP A 63 19.18 -1.00 -15.45
N ARG A 64 19.19 -0.11 -14.45
CA ARG A 64 20.05 -0.19 -13.27
C ARG A 64 19.49 -1.12 -12.19
N ILE A 65 18.18 -1.36 -12.19
CA ILE A 65 17.56 -2.44 -11.42
C ILE A 65 18.00 -3.79 -12.00
N ALA A 66 17.91 -3.97 -13.33
CA ALA A 66 18.35 -5.19 -14.00
C ALA A 66 19.84 -5.47 -13.77
N GLU A 67 20.71 -4.48 -14.02
CA GLU A 67 22.15 -4.52 -13.70
C GLU A 67 22.41 -5.01 -12.27
N MET A 68 21.78 -4.37 -11.27
CA MET A 68 22.03 -4.68 -9.86
C MET A 68 21.50 -6.06 -9.43
N LEU A 69 20.41 -6.55 -10.05
CA LEU A 69 19.91 -7.91 -9.81
C LEU A 69 20.87 -8.96 -10.38
N LEU A 70 21.33 -8.77 -11.62
CA LEU A 70 22.27 -9.67 -12.28
C LEU A 70 23.63 -9.72 -11.56
N ASP A 71 24.13 -8.57 -11.08
CA ASP A 71 25.31 -8.50 -10.21
C ASP A 71 25.15 -9.38 -8.95
N ILE A 72 24.03 -9.23 -8.23
CA ILE A 72 23.77 -9.99 -7.00
C ILE A 72 23.63 -11.49 -7.29
N PHE A 73 22.94 -11.88 -8.38
CA PHE A 73 22.82 -13.28 -8.77
C PHE A 73 24.20 -13.88 -9.13
N SER A 74 25.02 -13.14 -9.88
CA SER A 74 26.39 -13.53 -10.23
C SER A 74 27.31 -13.65 -9.00
N GLU A 75 27.27 -12.69 -8.08
CA GLU A 75 28.07 -12.71 -6.84
C GLU A 75 27.73 -13.90 -5.92
N TYR A 76 26.47 -14.33 -5.91
CA TYR A 76 26.01 -15.51 -5.19
C TYR A 76 26.15 -16.82 -5.97
N GLY A 77 26.62 -16.77 -7.23
CA GLY A 77 26.81 -17.95 -8.08
C GLY A 77 25.50 -18.61 -8.56
N LEU A 78 24.40 -17.86 -8.57
CA LEU A 78 23.08 -18.34 -8.98
C LEU A 78 23.00 -18.41 -10.50
N LYS A 79 22.81 -19.60 -11.06
CA LYS A 79 22.57 -19.78 -12.50
C LYS A 79 21.14 -19.36 -12.84
N HIS A 80 20.95 -18.79 -14.02
CA HIS A 80 19.63 -18.45 -14.57
C HIS A 80 18.63 -19.62 -14.47
N GLU A 81 19.06 -20.83 -14.86
CA GLU A 81 18.26 -22.08 -14.78
C GLU A 81 17.79 -22.46 -13.36
N GLN A 82 18.47 -22.01 -12.31
CA GLN A 82 18.07 -22.28 -10.91
C GLN A 82 17.02 -21.30 -10.41
N ILE A 83 16.90 -20.11 -11.00
CA ILE A 83 16.00 -19.06 -10.52
C ILE A 83 14.65 -19.17 -11.26
N VAL A 84 13.72 -19.88 -10.62
CA VAL A 84 12.36 -20.13 -11.15
C VAL A 84 11.60 -18.82 -11.38
N SER A 85 11.78 -17.83 -10.50
CA SER A 85 11.21 -16.49 -10.63
C SER A 85 11.85 -15.46 -9.69
N THR A 86 11.64 -14.17 -9.99
CA THR A 86 11.78 -13.07 -9.03
C THR A 86 10.42 -12.43 -8.80
N ILE A 87 10.00 -12.34 -7.53
CA ILE A 87 8.81 -11.61 -7.09
C ILE A 87 9.22 -10.18 -6.73
N THR A 88 8.52 -9.16 -7.25
CA THR A 88 8.72 -7.75 -6.85
C THR A 88 7.38 -7.07 -6.58
N ASP A 89 7.40 -5.85 -6.07
CA ASP A 89 6.21 -5.00 -6.10
C ASP A 89 5.81 -4.63 -7.55
N ASN A 90 4.71 -3.89 -7.71
CA ASN A 90 4.23 -3.45 -9.03
C ASN A 90 4.89 -2.13 -9.47
N GLY A 91 6.04 -1.76 -8.91
CA GLY A 91 6.74 -0.52 -9.25
C GLY A 91 7.13 -0.50 -10.72
N SER A 92 6.78 0.57 -11.44
CA SER A 92 6.93 0.67 -12.90
C SER A 92 8.36 0.43 -13.41
N ASN A 93 9.39 0.80 -12.63
CA ASN A 93 10.78 0.49 -12.97
C ASN A 93 11.13 -1.00 -12.82
N PHE A 94 10.52 -1.74 -11.87
CA PHE A 94 10.65 -3.20 -11.81
C PHE A 94 9.93 -3.86 -12.98
N VAL A 95 8.65 -3.53 -13.21
CA VAL A 95 7.85 -4.07 -14.32
C VAL A 95 8.59 -3.87 -15.66
N LYS A 96 9.11 -2.66 -15.91
CA LYS A 96 9.89 -2.37 -17.12
C LYS A 96 11.25 -3.08 -17.17
N ALA A 97 11.90 -3.33 -16.02
CA ALA A 97 13.18 -4.05 -15.99
C ALA A 97 12.99 -5.50 -16.46
N PHE A 98 11.97 -6.19 -15.95
CA PHE A 98 11.66 -7.55 -16.36
C PHE A 98 11.05 -7.64 -17.77
N ALA A 99 10.34 -6.61 -18.24
CA ALA A 99 9.83 -6.56 -19.61
C ALA A 99 10.93 -6.37 -20.68
N GLU A 100 11.94 -5.53 -20.42
CA GLU A 100 13.05 -5.29 -21.37
C GLU A 100 14.15 -6.37 -21.26
N PHE A 101 14.40 -6.92 -20.07
CA PHE A 101 15.58 -7.76 -19.79
C PHE A 101 15.28 -9.16 -19.24
N GLY A 102 14.00 -9.56 -19.12
CA GLY A 102 13.58 -10.87 -18.60
C GLY A 102 13.22 -11.91 -19.66
N ILE A 103 12.85 -13.11 -19.23
CA ILE A 103 12.36 -14.17 -20.12
C ILE A 103 10.95 -13.83 -20.61
N THR A 104 10.81 -13.35 -21.85
CA THR A 104 9.50 -13.29 -22.51
C THR A 104 9.05 -14.69 -22.92
N HIS A 105 8.18 -15.32 -22.13
CA HIS A 105 7.33 -16.39 -22.67
C HIS A 105 6.23 -15.79 -23.54
N GLY A 106 5.90 -16.47 -24.64
CA GLY A 106 4.98 -15.98 -25.69
C GLY A 106 3.49 -15.92 -25.31
N THR A 107 3.17 -15.70 -24.03
CA THR A 107 1.83 -15.40 -23.57
C THR A 107 1.65 -13.88 -23.55
N ALA A 108 1.19 -13.33 -24.67
CA ALA A 108 0.65 -11.97 -24.70
C ALA A 108 -0.62 -11.93 -23.83
N ILE A 109 -0.46 -11.49 -22.58
CA ILE A 109 -1.53 -10.82 -21.86
C ILE A 109 -1.33 -9.33 -22.17
N ASP A 110 -2.35 -8.71 -22.73
CA ASP A 110 -2.29 -7.32 -23.21
C ASP A 110 -2.29 -6.36 -22.01
N ASP A 111 -1.10 -6.00 -21.50
CA ASP A 111 -0.91 -4.89 -20.55
C ASP A 111 -1.07 -3.53 -21.30
N SER A 112 -2.07 -3.40 -22.18
CA SER A 112 -2.35 -2.22 -23.01
C SER A 112 -3.22 -1.16 -22.33
N ASP A 113 -3.91 -1.55 -21.25
CA ASP A 113 -4.93 -0.74 -20.57
C ASP A 113 -4.38 0.07 -19.37
N ASP A 114 -3.05 0.14 -19.19
CA ASP A 114 -2.38 1.02 -18.21
C ASP A 114 -2.41 2.50 -18.69
N GLU A 115 -3.61 3.07 -18.86
CA GLU A 115 -3.75 4.54 -18.93
C GLU A 115 -3.34 5.16 -17.58
N GLU A 116 -2.36 6.07 -17.65
CA GLU A 116 -1.53 6.45 -16.50
C GLU A 116 -2.24 7.42 -15.53
N ILE A 117 -3.10 6.90 -14.64
CA ILE A 117 -3.75 7.69 -13.58
C ILE A 117 -2.71 8.13 -12.52
N LYS A 118 -2.02 9.23 -12.80
CA LYS A 118 -1.17 9.96 -11.83
C LYS A 118 -2.01 10.72 -10.78
N GLU A 119 -2.68 9.99 -9.88
CA GLU A 119 -3.18 10.53 -8.61
C GLU A 119 -2.68 9.69 -7.42
N THR A 120 -1.37 9.73 -7.15
CA THR A 120 -0.86 9.40 -5.81
C THR A 120 -1.28 10.50 -4.86
N ILE A 121 -2.31 10.27 -4.04
CA ILE A 121 -2.69 11.19 -2.96
C ILE A 121 -1.64 11.09 -1.84
N GLU A 122 -0.58 11.89 -1.96
CA GLU A 122 0.38 12.09 -0.88
C GLU A 122 -0.31 12.79 0.31
N PHE A 123 -0.30 12.16 1.49
CA PHE A 123 -0.61 12.85 2.73
C PHE A 123 0.55 13.83 3.02
N GLU A 124 0.25 15.12 3.00
CA GLU A 124 1.24 16.21 3.05
C GLU A 124 2.21 16.10 4.24
N ILE A 125 3.44 15.65 3.98
CA ILE A 125 4.62 16.02 4.76
C ILE A 125 5.56 16.80 3.85
N ILE A 126 5.18 18.07 3.71
CA ILE A 126 5.89 19.25 3.20
C ILE A 126 7.45 19.12 3.08
N PRO A 127 8.11 19.63 1.99
CA PRO A 127 9.59 19.59 1.85
C PRO A 127 10.36 20.84 1.27
N ASP A 128 11.40 21.42 1.93
CA ASP A 128 12.09 22.68 1.51
C ASP A 128 12.72 22.65 0.14
N GLU A 129 12.60 23.80 -0.51
CA GLU A 129 13.44 24.21 -1.61
C GLU A 129 14.72 24.93 -1.14
N SER A 130 15.85 24.39 -1.58
CA SER A 130 17.01 25.22 -1.96
C SER A 130 18.01 24.38 -2.76
N ASN A 131 18.56 25.02 -3.79
CA ASN A 131 19.72 24.62 -4.58
C ASN A 131 19.56 23.37 -5.46
N ALA A 132 19.02 23.61 -6.66
CA ALA A 132 19.39 22.83 -7.83
C ALA A 132 20.86 23.09 -8.20
N THR A 133 21.59 22.03 -8.59
CA THR A 133 22.91 22.16 -9.23
C THR A 133 22.97 21.21 -10.41
N THR A 134 23.24 21.75 -11.61
CA THR A 134 23.26 21.01 -12.87
C THR A 134 24.43 20.01 -12.90
N HIS A 135 24.15 18.72 -13.08
CA HIS A 135 25.16 17.71 -13.40
C HIS A 135 24.80 16.93 -14.66
N GLN A 136 25.85 16.56 -15.41
CA GLN A 136 25.76 16.16 -16.81
C GLN A 136 25.21 14.75 -16.99
N THR A 137 24.44 14.56 -18.06
CA THR A 137 23.93 13.24 -18.50
C THR A 137 25.05 12.38 -19.08
N SER A 138 25.64 11.50 -18.26
CA SER A 138 26.44 10.37 -18.75
C SER A 138 25.53 9.29 -19.35
N THR A 139 25.86 8.81 -20.54
CA THR A 139 25.06 7.86 -21.33
C THR A 139 24.91 6.47 -20.69
N PRO A 140 23.78 5.75 -20.92
CA PRO A 140 23.49 4.46 -20.30
C PRO A 140 24.29 3.31 -20.93
N TYR A 141 25.55 3.14 -20.51
CA TYR A 141 26.51 2.24 -21.16
C TYR A 141 26.62 0.82 -20.55
N SER A 142 25.89 0.51 -19.47
CA SER A 142 26.16 -0.70 -18.66
C SER A 142 25.30 -1.93 -19.01
N ALA A 143 23.99 -1.91 -18.70
CA ALA A 143 23.14 -3.11 -18.70
C ALA A 143 23.16 -3.93 -20.02
N LYS A 144 23.05 -3.27 -21.19
CA LYS A 144 23.07 -3.98 -22.49
C LYS A 144 24.43 -4.60 -22.83
N ASN A 145 25.53 -4.10 -22.24
CA ASN A 145 26.87 -4.70 -22.42
C ASN A 145 27.11 -5.90 -21.49
N LEU A 146 26.47 -5.96 -20.32
CA LEU A 146 26.50 -7.16 -19.47
C LEU A 146 25.75 -8.33 -20.16
N ILE A 147 24.53 -8.06 -20.65
CA ILE A 147 23.66 -9.05 -21.31
C ILE A 147 24.24 -9.55 -22.64
N ASN A 148 24.99 -8.73 -23.37
CA ASN A 148 25.66 -9.15 -24.61
C ASN A 148 26.93 -9.98 -24.40
N ASN A 149 27.58 -9.91 -23.23
CA ASN A 149 28.82 -10.65 -22.93
C ASN A 149 28.57 -11.92 -22.10
N ASN A 150 27.52 -11.93 -21.27
CA ASN A 150 27.02 -13.10 -20.57
C ASN A 150 25.51 -13.22 -20.83
N ASN A 151 25.01 -14.40 -21.22
CA ASN A 151 23.59 -14.66 -21.52
C ASN A 151 22.66 -14.64 -20.27
N PHE A 152 22.87 -13.70 -19.36
CA PHE A 152 22.12 -13.52 -18.13
C PHE A 152 20.93 -12.59 -18.36
N LEU A 153 19.82 -13.19 -18.83
CA LEU A 153 18.50 -12.57 -18.73
C LEU A 153 18.03 -12.59 -17.27
N LEU A 154 17.19 -11.64 -16.89
CA LEU A 154 16.41 -11.74 -15.66
C LEU A 154 15.48 -12.97 -15.73
N PRO A 155 15.20 -13.65 -14.61
CA PRO A 155 14.27 -14.79 -14.55
C PRO A 155 12.81 -14.33 -14.75
N HIS A 156 11.87 -15.27 -14.70
CA HIS A 156 10.44 -14.97 -14.76
C HIS A 156 9.99 -13.98 -13.68
N HIS A 157 9.20 -12.99 -14.07
CA HIS A 157 8.67 -11.98 -13.17
C HIS A 157 7.33 -12.40 -12.57
N LEU A 158 7.16 -12.14 -11.28
CA LEU A 158 5.87 -12.27 -10.60
C LEU A 158 5.54 -10.96 -9.87
N ARG A 159 4.48 -10.28 -10.32
CA ARG A 159 3.87 -9.12 -9.64
C ARG A 159 3.38 -9.54 -8.24
N CYS A 160 3.73 -8.80 -7.19
CA CYS A 160 3.40 -9.15 -5.80
C CYS A 160 1.89 -9.08 -5.54
N ALA A 161 1.25 -10.24 -5.43
CA ALA A 161 -0.19 -10.34 -5.14
C ALA A 161 -0.62 -9.61 -3.86
N SER A 162 0.24 -9.57 -2.83
CA SER A 162 -0.02 -8.82 -1.59
C SER A 162 0.03 -7.30 -1.79
N HIS A 163 0.83 -6.80 -2.74
CA HIS A 163 0.82 -5.39 -3.15
C HIS A 163 -0.44 -5.08 -3.97
N THR A 164 -0.76 -5.91 -4.99
CA THR A 164 -2.00 -5.75 -5.77
C THR A 164 -3.25 -5.76 -4.89
N LEU A 165 -3.31 -6.64 -3.89
CA LEU A 165 -4.42 -6.68 -2.92
C LEU A 165 -4.42 -5.49 -1.95
N ASN A 166 -3.27 -4.84 -1.70
CA ASN A 166 -3.21 -3.59 -0.96
C ASN A 166 -3.82 -2.44 -1.77
N LEU A 167 -3.64 -2.40 -3.10
CA LEU A 167 -4.22 -1.38 -3.99
C LEU A 167 -5.75 -1.39 -3.98
N LEU A 168 -6.37 -2.57 -3.93
CA LEU A 168 -7.83 -2.72 -3.73
C LEU A 168 -8.31 -2.03 -2.43
N ALA A 169 -7.47 -2.06 -1.40
CA ALA A 169 -7.76 -1.54 -0.08
C ALA A 169 -7.43 -0.04 0.06
N THR A 170 -6.47 0.48 -0.72
CA THR A 170 -6.11 1.89 -0.78
C THR A 170 -6.75 2.59 -1.98
N THR A 171 -6.21 2.39 -3.18
CA THR A 171 -6.50 3.15 -4.39
C THR A 171 -7.95 2.97 -4.82
N ASP A 172 -8.41 1.73 -4.95
CA ASP A 172 -9.77 1.44 -5.43
C ASP A 172 -10.82 1.87 -4.39
N PHE A 173 -10.51 1.67 -3.10
CA PHE A 173 -11.36 2.16 -2.01
C PHE A 173 -11.47 3.68 -1.99
N PHE A 174 -10.35 4.42 -2.11
CA PHE A 174 -10.40 5.88 -2.14
C PHE A 174 -11.06 6.43 -3.41
N ASN A 175 -10.88 5.77 -4.56
CA ASN A 175 -11.61 6.08 -5.79
C ASN A 175 -13.13 5.88 -5.63
N ALA A 176 -13.56 4.75 -5.06
CA ALA A 176 -14.98 4.51 -4.73
C ALA A 176 -15.51 5.47 -3.64
N LEU A 177 -14.65 5.95 -2.74
CA LEU A 177 -14.99 6.93 -1.73
C LEU A 177 -15.17 8.34 -2.34
N LYS A 178 -14.37 8.72 -3.36
CA LYS A 178 -14.28 10.03 -4.04
C LYS A 178 -15.55 10.37 -4.87
N GLY A 179 -16.67 10.47 -4.17
CA GLY A 179 -18.01 10.73 -4.73
C GLY A 179 -19.16 10.21 -3.84
N SER A 180 -18.84 9.31 -2.92
CA SER A 180 -19.81 8.70 -1.98
C SER A 180 -20.29 9.67 -0.90
N THR A 181 -21.50 9.41 -0.36
CA THR A 181 -22.00 10.07 0.87
C THR A 181 -21.11 9.81 2.09
N ALA A 182 -20.37 8.69 2.09
CA ALA A 182 -19.45 8.28 3.14
C ALA A 182 -18.17 9.15 3.19
N SER A 183 -17.76 9.79 2.08
CA SER A 183 -16.54 10.59 1.97
C SER A 183 -16.36 11.58 3.14
N ARG A 184 -17.37 12.42 3.40
CA ARG A 184 -17.29 13.47 4.42
C ARG A 184 -17.18 12.92 5.85
N ILE A 185 -17.81 11.78 6.16
CA ILE A 185 -17.67 11.15 7.48
C ILE A 185 -16.34 10.42 7.60
N HIS A 186 -15.87 9.76 6.54
CA HIS A 186 -14.56 9.11 6.47
C HIS A 186 -13.43 10.10 6.81
N TYR A 187 -13.29 11.20 6.06
CA TYR A 187 -12.24 12.19 6.34
C TYR A 187 -12.40 12.87 7.70
N SER A 188 -13.64 13.11 8.16
CA SER A 188 -13.93 13.65 9.50
C SER A 188 -13.46 12.73 10.64
N VAL A 189 -13.62 11.41 10.51
CA VAL A 189 -13.23 10.46 11.55
C VAL A 189 -11.76 10.07 11.46
N PHE A 190 -11.25 9.77 10.26
CA PHE A 190 -9.84 9.39 10.09
C PHE A 190 -8.88 10.56 10.35
N GLY A 191 -9.32 11.81 10.19
CA GLY A 191 -8.59 12.97 10.71
C GLY A 191 -8.42 12.94 12.23
N LYS A 192 -9.45 12.52 12.99
CA LYS A 192 -9.39 12.39 14.46
C LYS A 192 -8.58 11.18 14.90
N CYS A 193 -8.74 10.04 14.23
CA CYS A 193 -7.89 8.87 14.45
C CYS A 193 -6.41 9.21 14.20
N THR A 194 -6.11 9.91 13.10
CA THR A 194 -4.76 10.39 12.77
C THR A 194 -4.23 11.38 13.79
N ALA A 195 -5.05 12.31 14.31
CA ALA A 195 -4.66 13.20 15.39
C ALA A 195 -4.28 12.43 16.67
N LEU A 196 -5.05 11.40 17.03
CA LEU A 196 -4.81 10.56 18.21
C LEU A 196 -3.60 9.61 18.04
N TRP A 197 -3.39 9.04 16.85
CA TRP A 197 -2.18 8.28 16.50
C TRP A 197 -0.94 9.18 16.43
N ASN A 198 -1.07 10.45 16.01
CA ASN A 198 0.01 11.42 16.10
C ASN A 198 0.33 11.78 17.56
N ALA A 199 -0.69 11.92 18.42
CA ALA A 199 -0.50 12.15 19.84
C ALA A 199 0.22 10.98 20.54
N SER A 200 -0.01 9.72 20.15
CA SER A 200 0.68 8.56 20.75
C SER A 200 2.19 8.52 20.47
N ARG A 201 2.70 9.34 19.53
CA ARG A 201 4.14 9.49 19.25
C ARG A 201 4.85 10.56 20.09
N GLY A 202 4.11 11.40 20.83
CA GLY A 202 4.68 12.40 21.74
C GLY A 202 4.78 11.87 23.17
N PRO A 203 5.90 12.04 23.91
CA PRO A 203 6.14 11.34 25.18
C PRO A 203 5.06 11.60 26.23
N LYS A 204 4.80 12.86 26.60
CA LYS A 204 3.75 13.26 27.56
C LYS A 204 2.36 12.76 27.17
N SER A 205 2.05 12.80 25.88
CA SER A 205 0.77 12.32 25.34
C SER A 205 0.67 10.80 25.38
N SER A 206 1.78 10.09 25.15
CA SER A 206 1.85 8.62 25.25
C SER A 206 1.66 8.12 26.68
N GLU A 207 2.16 8.86 27.68
CA GLU A 207 1.91 8.62 29.12
C GLU A 207 0.41 8.75 29.42
N ILE A 208 -0.22 9.87 29.03
CA ILE A 208 -1.68 10.11 29.20
C ILE A 208 -2.53 9.02 28.52
N ILE A 209 -2.11 8.56 27.34
CA ILE A 209 -2.77 7.46 26.60
C ILE A 209 -2.62 6.13 27.35
N HIS A 210 -1.40 5.83 27.83
CA HIS A 210 -1.12 4.61 28.57
C HIS A 210 -1.92 4.54 29.88
N ASP A 211 -1.98 5.62 30.65
CA ASP A 211 -2.76 5.72 31.89
C ASP A 211 -4.27 5.60 31.65
N ALA A 212 -4.78 6.09 30.52
CA ALA A 212 -6.19 6.01 30.17
C ALA A 212 -6.60 4.61 29.65
N LEU A 213 -5.75 3.96 28.84
CA LEU A 213 -6.10 2.76 28.08
C LEU A 213 -5.46 1.46 28.59
N GLY A 214 -4.40 1.55 29.41
CA GLY A 214 -3.57 0.43 29.83
C GLY A 214 -2.67 -0.13 28.72
N CYS A 215 -2.46 0.62 27.64
CA CYS A 215 -1.59 0.26 26.52
C CYS A 215 -1.24 1.46 25.63
N SER A 216 -0.19 1.34 24.84
CA SER A 216 0.14 2.30 23.77
C SER A 216 -0.72 2.07 22.52
N LEU A 217 -1.11 3.15 21.83
CA LEU A 217 -1.82 3.07 20.55
C LEU A 217 -0.85 2.85 19.39
N THR A 218 -1.13 1.82 18.59
CA THR A 218 -0.37 1.44 17.39
C THR A 218 -0.56 2.49 16.31
N TYR A 219 0.55 3.02 15.76
CA TYR A 219 0.50 3.91 14.61
C TYR A 219 0.38 3.07 13.32
N PRO A 220 -0.57 3.38 12.41
CA PRO A 220 -0.74 2.62 11.17
C PRO A 220 0.45 2.83 10.22
N CYS A 221 0.97 1.75 9.63
CA CYS A 221 2.06 1.80 8.66
C CYS A 221 1.50 2.11 7.25
N PRO A 222 1.86 3.24 6.61
CA PRO A 222 1.27 3.63 5.32
C PRO A 222 1.48 2.61 4.19
N THR A 223 2.56 1.83 4.23
CA THR A 223 2.90 0.81 3.22
C THR A 223 2.25 -0.56 3.47
N ARG A 224 1.41 -0.71 4.51
CA ARG A 224 0.80 -2.00 4.88
C ARG A 224 -0.63 -1.79 5.41
N TRP A 225 -1.61 -1.79 4.51
CA TRP A 225 -3.00 -1.39 4.80
C TRP A 225 -3.67 -2.14 5.96
N ASN A 226 -3.39 -3.43 6.13
CA ASN A 226 -3.90 -4.22 7.26
C ASN A 226 -3.56 -3.59 8.62
N SER A 227 -2.45 -2.85 8.74
CA SER A 227 -2.12 -2.10 9.96
C SER A 227 -3.03 -0.89 10.24
N LEU A 228 -3.67 -0.29 9.23
CA LEU A 228 -4.72 0.72 9.42
C LEU A 228 -6.00 0.09 9.96
N TYR A 229 -6.36 -1.09 9.44
CA TYR A 229 -7.44 -1.90 9.99
C TYR A 229 -7.17 -2.27 11.45
N ASP A 230 -5.98 -2.79 11.77
CA ASP A 230 -5.60 -3.17 13.14
C ASP A 230 -5.59 -1.97 14.10
N ALA A 231 -5.01 -0.82 13.69
CA ALA A 231 -5.01 0.39 14.49
C ALA A 231 -6.43 0.93 14.72
N THR A 232 -7.34 0.79 13.74
CA THR A 232 -8.75 1.19 13.86
C THR A 232 -9.53 0.23 14.78
N ILE A 233 -9.30 -1.08 14.68
CA ILE A 233 -9.80 -2.09 15.63
C ILE A 233 -9.31 -1.80 17.05
N GLN A 234 -8.05 -1.39 17.22
CA GLN A 234 -7.52 -1.00 18.54
C GLN A 234 -8.26 0.23 19.09
N LEU A 235 -8.53 1.26 18.28
CA LEU A 235 -9.33 2.40 18.74
C LEU A 235 -10.76 2.00 19.13
N LEU A 236 -11.42 1.16 18.32
CA LEU A 236 -12.78 0.67 18.58
C LEU A 236 -12.91 -0.12 19.89
N LYS A 237 -11.89 -0.91 20.25
CA LYS A 237 -11.81 -1.61 21.55
C LYS A 237 -11.97 -0.65 22.75
N TYR A 238 -11.60 0.61 22.59
CA TYR A 238 -11.66 1.64 23.63
C TYR A 238 -12.70 2.74 23.33
N LYS A 239 -13.67 2.51 22.42
CA LYS A 239 -14.58 3.55 21.89
C LYS A 239 -15.26 4.43 22.95
N THR A 240 -15.62 3.87 24.11
CA THR A 240 -16.24 4.60 25.23
C THR A 240 -15.28 5.57 25.95
N LYS A 241 -13.97 5.31 25.92
CA LYS A 241 -12.93 6.15 26.53
C LYS A 241 -12.36 7.21 25.58
N LEU A 242 -12.62 7.13 24.28
CA LEU A 242 -11.95 7.98 23.28
C LEU A 242 -12.25 9.47 23.47
N ASN A 243 -13.45 9.84 23.89
CA ASN A 243 -13.80 11.25 24.10
C ASN A 243 -13.17 11.83 25.37
N ASP A 244 -13.11 11.07 26.47
CA ASP A 244 -12.38 11.47 27.70
C ASP A 244 -10.88 11.59 27.45
N LEU A 245 -10.33 10.68 26.64
CA LEU A 245 -8.92 10.72 26.23
C LEU A 245 -8.63 11.91 25.32
N ASN A 246 -9.48 12.17 24.32
CA ASN A 246 -9.35 13.34 23.46
C ASN A 246 -9.44 14.65 24.28
N LEU A 247 -10.33 14.73 25.27
CA LEU A 247 -10.40 15.87 26.19
C LEU A 247 -9.07 16.07 26.96
N LYS A 248 -8.50 15.00 27.55
CA LYS A 248 -7.19 15.07 28.24
C LYS A 248 -6.03 15.47 27.32
N LEU A 249 -6.12 15.15 26.02
CA LEU A 249 -5.11 15.46 25.01
C LEU A 249 -5.36 16.79 24.26
N ASN A 250 -6.44 17.51 24.57
CA ASN A 250 -6.91 18.69 23.83
C ASN A 250 -7.20 18.43 22.33
N LEU A 251 -7.71 17.23 22.01
CA LEU A 251 -8.11 16.79 20.67
C LEU A 251 -9.63 16.89 20.47
N CYS A 252 -10.07 16.96 19.21
CA CYS A 252 -11.49 17.01 18.85
C CYS A 252 -12.22 15.70 19.22
N ALA A 253 -13.30 15.79 20.01
CA ALA A 253 -14.14 14.65 20.36
C ALA A 253 -14.80 14.00 19.13
N PHE A 254 -14.98 12.68 19.16
CA PHE A 254 -15.75 11.92 18.18
C PHE A 254 -17.25 12.20 18.34
N LYS A 255 -17.94 12.37 17.21
CA LYS A 255 -19.42 12.44 17.15
C LYS A 255 -20.00 11.04 17.30
N GLU A 256 -21.22 10.90 17.78
CA GLU A 256 -21.87 9.58 18.02
C GLU A 256 -21.86 8.65 16.80
N ILE A 257 -22.08 9.20 15.61
CA ILE A 257 -22.07 8.49 14.32
C ILE A 257 -20.67 8.05 13.84
N GLU A 258 -19.59 8.63 14.38
CA GLU A 258 -18.23 8.39 13.89
C GLU A 258 -17.66 7.02 14.32
N PRO A 259 -17.80 6.57 15.60
CA PRO A 259 -17.50 5.19 15.97
C PRO A 259 -18.33 4.14 15.22
N GLU A 260 -19.62 4.40 14.95
CA GLU A 260 -20.44 3.47 14.17
C GLU A 260 -19.92 3.33 12.73
N TYR A 261 -19.46 4.43 12.13
CA TYR A 261 -18.83 4.38 10.81
C TYR A 261 -17.52 3.59 10.82
N LEU A 262 -16.70 3.73 11.87
CA LEU A 262 -15.49 2.90 12.02
C LEU A 262 -15.83 1.41 12.17
N GLU A 263 -16.93 1.05 12.84
CA GLU A 263 -17.39 -0.33 12.94
C GLU A 263 -17.81 -0.91 11.58
N GLU A 264 -18.57 -0.15 10.76
CA GLU A 264 -18.94 -0.59 9.40
C GLU A 264 -17.74 -0.60 8.44
N PHE A 265 -16.81 0.36 8.55
CA PHE A 265 -15.54 0.35 7.81
C PHE A 265 -14.69 -0.88 8.14
N CYS A 266 -14.52 -1.20 9.42
CA CYS A 266 -13.79 -2.38 9.85
C CYS A 266 -14.49 -3.69 9.42
N LEU A 267 -15.82 -3.74 9.44
CA LEU A 267 -16.58 -4.88 8.91
C LEU A 267 -16.28 -5.10 7.41
N LEU A 268 -16.29 -4.02 6.62
CA LEU A 268 -16.01 -4.03 5.18
C LEU A 268 -14.56 -4.43 4.86
N MET A 269 -13.59 -3.91 5.63
CA MET A 269 -12.16 -4.13 5.39
C MET A 269 -11.64 -5.46 5.91
N LYS A 270 -12.31 -6.08 6.90
CA LYS A 270 -11.88 -7.32 7.56
C LYS A 270 -11.55 -8.48 6.60
N PRO A 271 -12.30 -8.77 5.52
CA PRO A 271 -11.94 -9.82 4.57
C PRO A 271 -10.60 -9.53 3.87
N ILE A 272 -10.37 -8.29 3.43
CA ILE A 272 -9.16 -7.85 2.74
C ILE A 272 -7.96 -7.92 3.68
N ALA A 273 -8.10 -7.38 4.90
CA ALA A 273 -7.06 -7.46 5.93
C ALA A 273 -6.68 -8.92 6.26
N THR A 274 -7.69 -9.79 6.47
CA THR A 274 -7.46 -11.23 6.74
C THR A 274 -6.73 -11.94 5.59
N ALA A 275 -7.00 -11.55 4.34
CA ALA A 275 -6.35 -12.11 3.16
C ALA A 275 -4.88 -11.60 3.05
N LEU A 276 -4.64 -10.31 3.28
CA LEU A 276 -3.28 -9.74 3.36
C LEU A 276 -2.46 -10.41 4.47
N ASP A 277 -3.01 -10.53 5.68
CA ASP A 277 -2.35 -11.20 6.82
C ASP A 277 -2.04 -12.68 6.56
N TYR A 278 -2.75 -13.33 5.65
CA TYR A 278 -2.50 -14.72 5.28
C TYR A 278 -1.44 -14.84 4.16
N LEU A 279 -1.54 -14.02 3.10
CA LEU A 279 -0.59 -14.02 1.99
C LEU A 279 0.80 -13.48 2.40
N GLN A 280 0.87 -12.64 3.42
CA GLN A 280 2.12 -12.08 3.96
C GLN A 280 2.84 -13.02 4.95
N LYS A 281 2.40 -14.28 5.15
CA LYS A 281 3.04 -15.19 6.13
C LYS A 281 4.31 -15.83 5.59
N GLU A 282 5.43 -15.51 6.24
CA GLU A 282 6.76 -16.14 6.00
C GLU A 282 6.76 -17.67 6.18
N LYS A 283 5.83 -18.20 6.99
CA LYS A 283 5.64 -19.64 7.22
C LYS A 283 4.31 -20.10 6.65
N ASP A 284 4.31 -21.30 6.08
CA ASP A 284 3.14 -22.10 5.66
C ASP A 284 2.23 -21.51 4.57
N CYS A 285 2.38 -20.24 4.18
CA CYS A 285 1.76 -19.67 2.98
C CYS A 285 2.65 -19.89 1.74
N PHE A 286 2.37 -20.95 0.99
CA PHE A 286 2.99 -21.25 -0.31
C PHE A 286 2.17 -20.65 -1.47
N TYR A 287 2.78 -20.47 -2.65
CA TYR A 287 2.14 -19.79 -3.79
C TYR A 287 0.78 -20.39 -4.21
N GLY A 288 0.61 -21.71 -4.09
CA GLY A 288 -0.66 -22.41 -4.35
C GLY A 288 -1.84 -21.98 -3.43
N GLN A 289 -1.57 -21.26 -2.34
CA GLN A 289 -2.60 -20.69 -1.46
C GLN A 289 -3.20 -19.39 -1.99
N LEU A 290 -2.60 -18.76 -3.01
CA LEU A 290 -3.07 -17.50 -3.58
C LEU A 290 -4.51 -17.61 -4.13
N LEU A 291 -4.75 -18.56 -5.05
CA LEU A 291 -6.06 -18.73 -5.68
C LEU A 291 -7.18 -19.11 -4.68
N PRO A 292 -7.00 -20.06 -3.74
CA PRO A 292 -7.94 -20.30 -2.64
C PRO A 292 -8.25 -19.05 -1.80
N THR A 293 -7.22 -18.22 -1.52
CA THR A 293 -7.39 -16.99 -0.74
C THR A 293 -8.21 -15.96 -1.49
N LEU A 294 -7.91 -15.72 -2.78
CA LEU A 294 -8.67 -14.81 -3.64
C LEU A 294 -10.13 -15.26 -3.81
N PHE A 295 -10.38 -16.57 -3.95
CA PHE A 295 -11.73 -17.12 -4.01
C PHE A 295 -12.50 -16.88 -2.69
N SER A 296 -11.90 -17.20 -1.53
CA SER A 296 -12.53 -16.95 -0.24
C SER A 296 -12.76 -15.45 0.03
N LEU A 297 -11.83 -14.59 -0.39
CA LEU A 297 -11.98 -13.14 -0.32
C LEU A 297 -13.18 -12.66 -1.14
N LYS A 298 -13.26 -13.06 -2.42
CA LYS A 298 -14.36 -12.69 -3.32
C LYS A 298 -15.71 -13.10 -2.72
N GLN A 299 -15.84 -14.34 -2.26
CA GLN A 299 -17.05 -14.84 -1.62
C GLN A 299 -17.41 -14.03 -0.35
N ARG A 300 -16.43 -13.70 0.51
CA ARG A 300 -16.66 -12.89 1.71
C ARG A 300 -17.12 -11.48 1.40
N LEU A 301 -16.62 -10.85 0.33
CA LEU A 301 -17.03 -9.52 -0.11
C LEU A 301 -18.45 -9.55 -0.72
N GLN A 302 -18.78 -10.56 -1.52
CA GLN A 302 -20.15 -10.77 -2.03
C GLN A 302 -21.15 -10.95 -0.87
N ASN A 303 -20.82 -11.78 0.12
CA ASN A 303 -21.62 -11.97 1.35
C ASN A 303 -21.70 -10.71 2.26
N LEU A 304 -20.98 -9.63 1.95
CA LEU A 304 -21.13 -8.30 2.56
C LEU A 304 -22.00 -7.36 1.72
N GLN A 305 -22.00 -7.49 0.38
CA GLN A 305 -22.92 -6.75 -0.49
C GLN A 305 -24.39 -7.13 -0.21
N GLU A 306 -24.65 -8.39 0.17
CA GLU A 306 -25.97 -8.87 0.61
C GLU A 306 -26.39 -8.34 2.00
N LYS A 307 -25.49 -7.70 2.76
CA LYS A 307 -25.75 -7.18 4.11
C LYS A 307 -25.84 -5.66 4.07
N ASN A 308 -27.07 -5.14 4.04
CA ASN A 308 -27.37 -3.70 4.06
C ASN A 308 -26.63 -2.96 5.19
N LEU A 309 -25.51 -2.31 4.85
CA LEU A 309 -24.74 -1.45 5.74
C LEU A 309 -25.47 -0.10 5.91
N ARG A 310 -25.55 0.42 7.13
CA ARG A 310 -26.57 1.41 7.50
C ARG A 310 -26.23 2.83 7.09
N HIS A 311 -24.96 3.14 6.83
CA HIS A 311 -24.52 4.51 6.48
C HIS A 311 -24.86 4.96 5.04
N THR A 312 -25.75 4.25 4.33
CA THR A 312 -26.28 4.63 3.02
C THR A 312 -27.81 4.80 3.03
N GLU A 313 -28.30 5.87 3.67
CA GLU A 313 -29.71 6.30 3.66
C GLU A 313 -30.35 6.24 2.25
N PHE A 314 -29.57 6.60 1.23
CA PHE A 314 -29.98 6.57 -0.18
C PHE A 314 -30.30 5.16 -0.70
N ALA A 315 -29.59 4.12 -0.24
CA ALA A 315 -29.86 2.73 -0.61
C ALA A 315 -31.13 2.21 0.08
N SER A 316 -31.38 2.62 1.32
CA SER A 316 -32.62 2.31 2.04
C SER A 316 -33.84 3.05 1.48
N PHE A 317 -33.67 4.19 0.82
CA PHE A 317 -34.71 4.90 0.08
C PHE A 317 -34.98 4.29 -1.31
N ILE A 318 -33.94 3.98 -2.08
CA ILE A 318 -34.08 3.34 -3.41
C ILE A 318 -34.78 1.97 -3.33
N ASN A 319 -34.53 1.22 -2.25
CA ASN A 319 -35.15 -0.09 -2.02
C ASN A 319 -36.49 -0.03 -1.24
N ASP A 320 -37.02 1.16 -0.94
CA ASP A 320 -38.37 1.28 -0.39
C ASP A 320 -39.42 0.87 -1.43
N LYS A 321 -40.36 0.03 -1.01
CA LYS A 321 -41.49 -0.40 -1.85
C LYS A 321 -42.60 0.67 -1.89
N SER A 322 -42.55 1.65 -1.00
CA SER A 322 -43.51 2.77 -0.95
C SER A 322 -43.23 3.80 -2.03
N LYS A 323 -44.15 3.92 -3.00
CA LYS A 323 -44.14 4.97 -4.02
C LYS A 323 -44.81 6.27 -3.57
N SER A 324 -45.20 6.38 -2.30
CA SER A 324 -45.84 7.59 -1.75
C SER A 324 -44.78 8.61 -1.34
N LEU A 325 -45.00 9.90 -1.66
CA LEU A 325 -44.13 11.00 -1.24
C LEU A 325 -44.03 11.14 0.30
N SER A 326 -44.94 10.51 1.05
CA SER A 326 -44.88 10.42 2.51
C SER A 326 -43.76 9.52 3.04
N SER A 327 -43.16 8.64 2.21
CA SER A 327 -42.00 7.81 2.63
C SER A 327 -40.78 8.67 2.97
N LEU A 328 -40.63 9.85 2.34
CA LEU A 328 -39.57 10.82 2.66
C LEU A 328 -39.56 11.24 4.14
N ASN A 329 -40.66 11.09 4.89
CA ASN A 329 -40.66 11.34 6.34
C ASN A 329 -39.74 10.38 7.11
N THR A 330 -39.51 9.18 6.57
CA THR A 330 -38.61 8.13 7.11
C THR A 330 -37.14 8.39 6.78
N TYR A 331 -36.84 9.27 5.81
CA TYR A 331 -35.49 9.53 5.30
C TYR A 331 -35.16 11.03 5.39
N PRO A 332 -34.81 11.58 6.58
CA PRO A 332 -34.78 13.01 6.82
C PRO A 332 -33.74 13.79 6.01
N SER A 333 -32.66 13.15 5.56
CA SER A 333 -31.62 13.78 4.73
C SER A 333 -31.92 13.61 3.25
N VAL A 334 -32.46 12.48 2.78
CA VAL A 334 -33.08 12.38 1.43
C VAL A 334 -34.20 13.40 1.27
N LYS A 335 -35.06 13.60 2.28
CA LYS A 335 -36.11 14.63 2.27
C LYS A 335 -35.55 16.05 2.16
N LYS A 336 -34.45 16.35 2.86
CA LYS A 336 -33.75 17.64 2.73
C LYS A 336 -33.13 17.83 1.35
N LEU A 337 -32.60 16.76 0.73
CA LEU A 337 -32.10 16.80 -0.65
C LEU A 337 -33.25 16.99 -1.65
N PHE A 338 -34.34 16.24 -1.53
CA PHE A 338 -35.55 16.36 -2.35
C PHE A 338 -36.11 17.79 -2.32
N ILE A 339 -36.31 18.36 -1.12
CA ILE A 339 -36.81 19.73 -0.94
C ILE A 339 -35.81 20.79 -1.43
N ARG A 340 -34.50 20.48 -1.45
CA ARG A 340 -33.46 21.41 -1.91
C ARG A 340 -33.24 21.41 -3.43
N PHE A 341 -33.41 20.27 -4.10
CA PHE A 341 -32.98 20.08 -5.49
C PHE A 341 -34.13 19.80 -6.48
N ASN A 342 -35.28 19.29 -6.03
CA ASN A 342 -36.47 19.15 -6.90
C ASN A 342 -37.38 20.40 -6.88
N THR A 343 -36.86 21.54 -6.44
CA THR A 343 -37.49 22.87 -6.54
C THR A 343 -37.18 23.60 -7.84
N SER A 344 -36.15 23.17 -8.58
CA SER A 344 -35.75 23.72 -9.88
C SER A 344 -36.26 22.87 -11.05
N LEU A 345 -36.66 23.55 -12.13
CA LEU A 345 -36.94 22.91 -13.43
C LEU A 345 -35.63 22.47 -14.12
N CYS A 346 -35.71 21.47 -14.99
CA CYS A 346 -34.57 20.66 -15.45
C CYS A 346 -33.67 21.32 -16.53
N SER A 347 -33.27 22.59 -16.40
CA SER A 347 -32.26 23.19 -17.28
C SER A 347 -31.56 24.42 -16.67
N SER A 348 -30.26 24.58 -16.94
CA SER A 348 -29.42 25.65 -16.38
C SER A 348 -28.24 26.03 -17.31
N ALA A 349 -28.54 26.54 -18.51
CA ALA A 349 -27.54 26.89 -19.53
C ALA A 349 -26.79 28.22 -19.23
N ALA A 350 -26.21 28.35 -18.03
CA ALA A 350 -25.43 29.52 -17.60
C ALA A 350 -24.37 29.18 -16.54
N VAL A 351 -23.34 30.03 -16.44
CA VAL A 351 -22.26 30.04 -15.42
C VAL A 351 -21.13 29.00 -15.61
N GLU A 352 -20.93 28.45 -16.82
CA GLU A 352 -19.63 27.87 -17.23
C GLU A 352 -18.54 28.94 -17.44
N ARG A 353 -18.25 29.77 -16.43
CA ARG A 353 -17.28 30.87 -16.57
C ARG A 353 -16.64 31.38 -15.26
N LEU A 354 -16.43 30.49 -14.28
CA LEU A 354 -15.76 30.84 -13.01
C LEU A 354 -14.57 29.94 -12.62
N PHE A 355 -14.03 29.16 -13.55
CA PHE A 355 -12.69 28.57 -13.39
C PHE A 355 -11.62 29.58 -13.85
N SER A 356 -10.90 30.21 -12.92
CA SER A 356 -9.57 30.77 -13.19
C SER A 356 -8.80 31.17 -11.92
N PHE A 357 -7.50 30.85 -11.90
CA PHE A 357 -6.41 31.42 -11.09
C PHE A 357 -6.25 31.12 -9.58
N ALA A 358 -4.95 30.98 -9.25
CA ALA A 358 -4.24 31.32 -8.00
C ALA A 358 -3.98 30.20 -6.95
N GLY A 359 -2.73 30.21 -6.43
CA GLY A 359 -2.17 29.30 -5.41
C GLY A 359 -1.84 27.89 -5.94
N PHE A 360 -0.64 27.54 -6.44
CA PHE A 360 0.71 28.14 -6.36
C PHE A 360 1.33 28.16 -4.95
N ILE A 361 2.62 27.76 -4.84
CA ILE A 361 3.56 27.86 -3.69
C ILE A 361 3.28 26.80 -2.57
N GLN A 362 4.08 25.75 -2.29
CA GLN A 362 5.54 25.53 -2.01
C GLN A 362 5.96 25.79 -0.53
N SER A 363 7.13 25.38 0.03
CA SER A 363 7.70 24.02 0.32
C SER A 363 8.75 24.08 1.51
N PRO A 364 8.69 23.26 2.63
CA PRO A 364 9.67 23.18 3.81
C PRO A 364 10.05 21.76 4.46
N THR A 365 11.31 21.43 4.92
CA THR A 365 11.91 20.06 5.32
C THR A 365 12.59 19.97 6.75
N ARG A 366 13.63 19.17 7.21
CA ARG A 366 14.67 18.13 6.77
C ARG A 366 15.17 17.30 8.04
N GLN A 367 16.04 16.24 8.16
CA GLN A 367 17.09 15.44 7.45
C GLN A 367 17.13 13.92 7.95
N SER A 368 18.17 13.08 7.68
CA SER A 368 18.41 11.71 8.30
C SER A 368 19.87 11.09 8.20
N LEU A 369 20.05 9.76 8.44
CA LEU A 369 21.28 9.03 8.90
C LEU A 369 22.25 8.40 7.82
N SER A 370 23.21 7.52 8.22
CA SER A 370 24.33 6.95 7.41
C SER A 370 24.02 5.66 6.60
N ASP A 371 24.67 5.46 5.45
CA ASP A 371 24.42 4.32 4.52
C ASP A 371 25.09 3.00 4.90
N LYS A 372 26.43 3.02 5.01
CA LYS A 372 27.25 1.81 5.21
C LYS A 372 27.00 1.15 6.58
N CYS A 373 26.37 1.89 7.49
CA CYS A 373 25.90 1.40 8.78
C CYS A 373 24.55 0.67 8.63
N PHE A 374 23.65 1.15 7.76
CA PHE A 374 22.35 0.51 7.49
C PHE A 374 22.53 -0.84 6.78
N GLN A 375 23.31 -0.88 5.68
CA GLN A 375 23.61 -2.12 4.93
C GLN A 375 24.36 -3.19 5.76
N LYS A 376 24.95 -2.83 6.91
CA LYS A 376 25.64 -3.77 7.81
C LYS A 376 24.83 -4.20 9.03
N LEU A 377 23.65 -3.60 9.23
CA LEU A 377 22.74 -3.89 10.34
C LEU A 377 21.66 -4.91 9.95
N ILE A 378 21.38 -4.99 8.64
CA ILE A 378 20.58 -6.02 7.95
C ILE A 378 21.53 -7.16 7.54
#